data_AF-A0A0D6JAT7-F1
#
_entry.id   AF-A0A0D6JAT7-F1
#
_cell.length_a   1.000
_cell.length_b   1.000
_cell.length_c   1.000
_cell.angle_alpha   90.00
_cell.angle_beta   90.00
_cell.angle_gamma   90.00
#
_symmetry.space_group_name_H-M   'P 1'
#
loop_
_entity.id
_entity.type
_entity.pdbx_description
1 polymer ?
#
loop_
_entity_poly.entity_id
_entity_poly.type
_entity_poly.pdbx_seq_one_letter_code
_entity_poly.pdbx_strand_id
1 'polypeptide(L)'
;MVEKKLTQSELADAADCHEKTVQNLLAGRSVRDQTLFDVCMVLGLEYADIKAAWTGSVVSGPMELRGDGGLAAPVYMGAYTRAAVDHYIGSYLTIRPAFSKPDLIIAYRTQIVWDPDWPSLLFEEFDRPDVNFQHRGRIYVPASSMFIHLVSLTKGAMRMVMVSQLDQTDYMRGIISTLNRQGAMLVPVASPIVYVKTETISPDQLGEITSASKHYAKYAEILAETVHQGYARLVAGP
;
A
#
# COMPACT_ATOMS: atom_id res chain seq x y z
N MET A 1 23.87 20.60 -3.22
CA MET A 1 23.77 20.50 -1.75
C MET A 1 24.80 21.46 -1.18
N VAL A 2 24.37 22.54 -0.53
CA VAL A 2 25.31 23.52 0.05
C VAL A 2 25.80 22.93 1.37
N GLU A 3 27.07 22.52 1.42
CA GLU A 3 27.71 22.08 2.66
C GLU A 3 28.01 23.32 3.53
N LYS A 4 27.08 23.67 4.41
CA LYS A 4 27.36 24.62 5.50
C LYS A 4 28.15 23.90 6.58
N LYS A 5 29.42 24.26 6.77
CA LYS A 5 30.27 23.76 7.86
C LYS A 5 29.94 24.48 9.16
N LEU A 6 28.87 24.06 9.83
CA LEU A 6 28.46 24.53 11.16
C LEU A 6 28.76 23.45 12.22
N THR A 7 29.30 23.86 13.36
CA THR A 7 29.38 23.01 14.55
C THR A 7 28.00 22.83 15.22
N GLN A 8 27.85 21.84 16.09
CA GLN A 8 26.57 21.58 16.77
C GLN A 8 26.13 22.75 17.65
N SER A 9 27.08 23.41 18.33
CA SER A 9 26.83 24.62 19.10
C SER A 9 26.37 25.79 18.22
N GLU A 10 27.04 26.05 17.10
CA GLU A 10 26.66 27.14 16.18
C GLU A 10 25.29 26.91 15.54
N LEU A 11 24.93 25.66 15.25
CA LEU A 11 23.60 25.31 14.76
C LEU A 11 22.52 25.50 15.83
N ALA A 12 22.83 25.16 17.09
CA ALA A 12 21.92 25.31 18.21
C ALA A 12 21.60 26.79 18.48
N ASP A 13 22.64 27.63 18.47
CA ASP A 13 22.51 29.09 18.64
C ASP A 13 21.73 29.72 17.49
N ALA A 14 22.00 29.31 16.24
CA ALA A 14 21.30 29.83 15.06
C ALA A 14 19.83 29.42 14.98
N ALA A 15 19.46 28.29 15.57
CA ALA A 15 18.09 27.75 15.61
C ALA A 15 17.36 28.04 16.92
N ASP A 16 17.92 28.89 17.79
CA ASP A 16 17.40 29.25 19.12
C ASP A 16 16.97 28.03 19.95
N CYS A 17 17.84 27.02 20.01
CA CYS A 17 17.57 25.79 20.74
C CYS A 17 18.79 25.33 21.54
N HIS A 18 18.57 24.45 22.54
CA HIS A 18 19.70 23.86 23.26
C HIS A 18 20.49 22.90 22.37
N GLU A 19 21.82 22.90 22.52
CA GLU A 19 22.73 21.97 21.81
C GLU A 19 22.34 20.49 22.02
N LYS A 20 21.83 20.14 23.19
CA LYS A 20 21.28 18.79 23.48
C LYS A 20 20.12 18.40 22.55
N THR A 21 19.38 19.37 22.03
CA THR A 21 18.28 19.16 21.07
C THR A 21 18.84 18.82 19.69
N VAL A 22 19.91 19.49 19.27
CA VAL A 22 20.66 19.14 18.04
C VAL A 22 21.27 17.74 18.16
N GLN A 23 21.81 17.38 19.32
CA GLN A 23 22.29 16.01 19.58
C GLN A 23 21.17 14.97 19.53
N ASN A 24 19.99 15.28 20.09
CA ASN A 24 18.82 14.40 20.01
C ASN A 24 18.37 14.20 18.56
N LEU A 25 18.36 15.27 17.75
CA LEU A 25 18.07 15.21 16.31
C LEU A 25 19.07 14.30 15.59
N LEU A 26 20.37 14.50 15.80
CA LEU A 26 21.42 13.66 15.19
C LEU A 26 21.34 12.19 15.65
N ALA A 27 20.88 11.94 16.88
CA ALA A 27 20.63 10.61 17.41
C ALA A 27 19.28 10.00 16.97
N GLY A 28 18.55 10.65 16.05
CA GLY A 28 17.27 10.17 15.50
C GLY A 28 16.09 10.23 16.48
N ARG A 29 16.22 10.96 17.58
CA ARG A 29 15.15 11.11 18.58
C ARG A 29 14.16 12.19 18.16
N SER A 30 12.89 11.97 18.46
CA SER A 30 11.84 12.95 18.18
C SER A 30 12.06 14.24 18.96
N VAL A 31 11.85 15.37 18.30
CA VAL A 31 11.78 16.70 18.91
C VAL A 31 10.47 17.38 18.54
N ARG A 32 10.23 18.59 19.05
CA ARG A 32 9.03 19.38 18.69
C ARG A 32 9.12 19.83 17.23
N ASP A 33 7.96 19.85 16.57
CA ASP A 33 7.81 20.29 15.18
C ASP A 33 8.40 21.67 14.91
N GLN A 34 8.18 22.64 15.81
CA GLN A 34 8.72 24.00 15.69
C GLN A 34 10.26 23.98 15.67
N THR A 35 10.88 23.23 16.59
CA THR A 35 12.34 23.13 16.66
C THR A 35 12.94 22.42 15.44
N LEU A 36 12.24 21.42 14.89
CA LEU A 36 12.64 20.79 13.64
C LEU A 36 12.56 21.77 12.46
N PHE A 37 11.52 22.59 12.40
CA PHE A 37 11.35 23.64 11.38
C PHE A 37 12.48 24.67 11.43
N ASP A 38 12.79 25.20 12.62
CA ASP A 38 13.82 26.24 12.79
C ASP A 38 15.22 25.73 12.40
N VAL A 39 15.54 24.48 12.76
CA VAL A 39 16.80 23.83 12.34
C VAL A 39 16.85 23.61 10.82
N CYS A 40 15.73 23.21 10.19
CA CYS A 40 15.66 23.07 8.73
C CYS A 40 15.90 24.40 8.03
N MET A 41 15.32 25.49 8.52
CA MET A 41 15.51 26.83 7.98
C MET A 41 16.97 27.29 8.03
N VAL A 42 17.67 27.04 9.15
CA VAL A 42 19.10 27.39 9.29
C VAL A 42 19.97 26.60 8.30
N LEU A 43 19.69 25.32 8.13
CA LEU A 43 20.44 24.44 7.23
C LEU A 43 20.04 24.58 5.76
N GLY A 44 18.95 25.30 5.45
CA GLY A 44 18.39 25.41 4.11
C GLY A 44 17.81 24.07 3.61
N LEU A 45 17.22 23.30 4.53
CA LEU A 45 16.53 22.05 4.25
C LEU A 45 15.03 22.28 4.18
N GLU A 46 14.35 21.54 3.31
CA GLU A 46 12.89 21.60 3.21
C GLU A 46 12.24 20.88 4.39
N TYR A 47 11.61 21.64 5.29
CA TYR A 47 10.98 21.11 6.50
C TYR A 47 9.96 19.99 6.20
N ALA A 48 9.18 20.14 5.13
CA ALA A 48 8.17 19.15 4.74
C ALA A 48 8.82 17.79 4.41
N ASP A 49 9.92 17.79 3.66
CA ASP A 49 10.65 16.58 3.27
C ASP A 49 11.29 15.90 4.49
N ILE A 50 11.92 16.69 5.36
CA ILE A 50 12.58 16.18 6.58
C ILE A 50 11.54 15.64 7.57
N LYS A 51 10.42 16.34 7.76
CA LYS A 51 9.32 15.88 8.62
C LYS A 51 8.69 14.58 8.09
N ALA A 52 8.51 14.48 6.78
CA ALA A 52 7.97 13.28 6.16
C ALA A 52 8.95 12.09 6.29
N ALA A 53 10.26 12.33 6.18
CA ALA A 53 11.28 11.31 6.45
C ALA A 53 11.29 10.87 7.93
N TRP A 54 11.18 11.80 8.88
CA TRP A 54 11.22 11.51 10.33
C TRP A 54 9.98 10.80 10.86
N THR A 55 8.81 11.14 10.32
CA THR A 55 7.53 10.50 10.66
C THR A 55 7.33 9.16 9.95
N GLY A 56 8.33 8.68 9.20
CA GLY A 56 8.30 7.40 8.49
C GLY A 56 7.41 7.38 7.25
N SER A 57 7.09 8.56 6.69
CA SER A 57 6.20 8.70 5.52
C SER A 57 6.91 8.74 4.17
N VAL A 58 8.24 8.62 4.11
CA VAL A 58 8.94 8.52 2.81
C VAL A 58 9.98 7.40 2.85
N VAL A 59 9.69 6.31 2.15
CA VAL A 59 10.71 5.35 1.71
C VAL A 59 11.33 5.93 0.44
N SER A 60 12.35 6.77 0.60
CA SER A 60 13.12 7.32 -0.52
C SER A 60 14.07 6.24 -1.05
N GLY A 61 13.64 5.53 -2.09
CA GLY A 61 14.55 4.79 -2.97
C GLY A 61 15.42 5.75 -3.80
N PRO A 62 16.52 5.26 -4.41
CA PRO A 62 17.50 6.10 -5.09
C PRO A 62 16.88 6.92 -6.24
N MET A 63 17.50 8.08 -6.48
CA MET A 63 17.03 9.22 -7.27
C MET A 63 16.73 8.94 -8.76
N GLU A 64 17.02 7.74 -9.27
CA GLU A 64 16.63 7.28 -10.62
C GLU A 64 15.15 6.85 -10.72
N LEU A 65 14.42 6.82 -9.61
CA LEU A 65 13.03 6.35 -9.54
C LEU A 65 11.97 7.47 -9.64
N ARG A 66 12.39 8.75 -9.62
CA ARG A 66 11.49 9.87 -9.93
C ARG A 66 11.41 10.03 -11.44
N GLY A 67 10.32 9.55 -12.03
CA GLY A 67 9.97 9.88 -13.42
C GLY A 67 9.94 11.41 -13.55
N ASP A 68 10.73 11.93 -14.49
CA ASP A 68 10.91 13.36 -14.74
C ASP A 68 9.54 13.99 -15.05
N GLY A 69 8.91 14.67 -14.07
CA GLY A 69 7.69 15.48 -14.23
C GLY A 69 6.54 14.89 -15.05
N GLY A 70 6.43 13.56 -15.14
CA GLY A 70 5.62 12.89 -16.17
C GLY A 70 4.19 12.61 -15.73
N LEU A 71 3.23 12.73 -16.66
CA LEU A 71 1.86 12.18 -16.54
C LEU A 71 1.81 10.63 -16.52
N ALA A 72 2.97 9.98 -16.37
CA ALA A 72 3.19 8.55 -16.54
C ALA A 72 3.95 7.96 -15.35
N ALA A 73 3.63 6.72 -15.02
CA ALA A 73 4.26 6.00 -13.93
C ALA A 73 5.73 5.65 -14.21
N PRO A 74 6.53 5.38 -13.18
CA PRO A 74 7.90 4.91 -13.38
C PRO A 74 7.97 3.68 -14.28
N VAL A 75 9.08 3.54 -15.03
CA VAL A 75 9.26 2.46 -16.02
C VAL A 75 9.12 1.08 -15.39
N TYR A 76 9.68 0.88 -14.19
CA TYR A 76 9.60 -0.38 -13.47
C TYR A 76 8.17 -0.73 -12.97
N MET A 77 7.23 0.22 -13.03
CA MET A 77 5.79 0.01 -12.77
C MET A 77 4.98 -0.23 -14.04
N GLY A 78 5.60 -0.13 -15.22
CA GLY A 78 4.96 -0.34 -16.53
C GLY A 78 4.76 0.93 -17.36
N ALA A 79 5.27 2.08 -16.92
CA ALA A 79 5.22 3.35 -17.67
C ALA A 79 3.81 3.81 -18.11
N TYR A 80 2.76 3.37 -17.40
CA TYR A 80 1.38 3.68 -17.75
C TYR A 80 1.01 5.15 -17.43
N THR A 81 0.17 5.77 -18.25
CA THR A 81 -0.35 7.12 -18.00
C THR A 81 -1.65 7.07 -17.20
N ARG A 82 -2.00 8.15 -16.49
CA ARG A 82 -3.31 8.23 -15.80
C ARG A 82 -4.48 7.95 -16.74
N ALA A 83 -4.45 8.48 -17.96
CA ALA A 83 -5.51 8.28 -18.94
C ALA A 83 -5.66 6.81 -19.36
N ALA A 84 -4.56 6.05 -19.44
CA ALA A 84 -4.59 4.63 -19.78
C ALA A 84 -5.17 3.76 -18.64
N VAL A 85 -5.12 4.24 -17.40
CA VAL A 85 -5.49 3.46 -16.20
C VAL A 85 -6.60 4.08 -15.36
N ASP A 86 -7.29 5.10 -15.87
CA ASP A 86 -8.34 5.80 -15.13
C ASP A 86 -9.46 4.84 -14.70
N HIS A 87 -9.75 3.85 -15.54
CA HIS A 87 -10.74 2.82 -15.26
C HIS A 87 -10.43 1.97 -14.01
N TYR A 88 -9.20 1.97 -13.47
CA TYR A 88 -8.91 1.34 -12.18
C TYR A 88 -9.22 2.23 -10.97
N ILE A 89 -9.40 3.53 -11.15
CA ILE A 89 -9.69 4.46 -10.05
C ILE A 89 -11.12 4.19 -9.55
N GLY A 90 -11.28 4.14 -8.23
CA GLY A 90 -12.59 3.92 -7.59
C GLY A 90 -12.52 3.10 -6.31
N SER A 91 -13.69 2.66 -5.86
CA SER A 91 -13.88 1.82 -4.70
C SER A 91 -14.12 0.37 -5.11
N TYR A 92 -13.60 -0.55 -4.32
CA TYR A 92 -13.68 -1.98 -4.55
C TYR A 92 -14.11 -2.70 -3.28
N LEU A 93 -15.05 -3.64 -3.45
CA LEU A 93 -15.30 -4.67 -2.46
C LEU A 93 -14.26 -5.78 -2.66
N THR A 94 -13.37 -5.92 -1.70
CA THR A 94 -12.32 -6.94 -1.71
C THR A 94 -12.80 -8.16 -0.94
N ILE A 95 -12.79 -9.32 -1.60
CA ILE A 95 -13.29 -10.59 -1.08
C ILE A 95 -12.14 -11.60 -1.09
N ARG A 96 -11.88 -12.25 0.05
CA ARG A 96 -10.93 -13.36 0.15
C ARG A 96 -11.30 -14.32 1.27
N PRO A 97 -10.84 -15.58 1.23
CA PRO A 97 -10.89 -16.45 2.39
C PRO A 97 -10.09 -15.87 3.57
N ALA A 98 -10.50 -16.19 4.79
CA ALA A 98 -9.67 -16.04 5.97
C ALA A 98 -8.51 -17.06 5.92
N PHE A 99 -7.31 -16.65 6.35
CA PHE A 99 -6.14 -17.52 6.31
C PHE A 99 -6.09 -18.56 7.44
N SER A 100 -6.85 -18.33 8.52
CA SER A 100 -6.76 -19.12 9.76
C SER A 100 -8.07 -19.80 10.16
N LYS A 101 -9.20 -19.43 9.56
CA LYS A 101 -10.53 -19.96 9.86
C LYS A 101 -11.13 -20.52 8.58
N PRO A 102 -11.36 -21.84 8.47
CA PRO A 102 -12.12 -22.42 7.37
C PRO A 102 -13.52 -21.80 7.27
N ASP A 103 -14.10 -21.78 6.08
CA ASP A 103 -15.47 -21.30 5.83
C ASP A 103 -15.77 -19.88 6.34
N LEU A 104 -14.72 -19.07 6.51
CA LEU A 104 -14.83 -17.65 6.82
C LEU A 104 -14.28 -16.84 5.65
N ILE A 105 -15.07 -15.88 5.18
CA ILE A 105 -14.66 -14.91 4.17
C ILE A 105 -14.40 -13.56 4.86
N ILE A 106 -13.32 -12.89 4.48
CA ILE A 106 -13.02 -11.53 4.90
C ILE A 106 -13.35 -10.61 3.74
N ALA A 107 -14.31 -9.70 3.98
CA ALA A 107 -14.73 -8.68 3.02
C ALA A 107 -14.36 -7.29 3.54
N TYR A 108 -13.75 -6.46 2.71
CA TYR A 108 -13.32 -5.11 3.10
C TYR A 108 -13.28 -4.18 1.91
N ARG A 109 -13.13 -2.87 2.17
CA ARG A 109 -13.04 -1.86 1.12
C ARG A 109 -11.59 -1.70 0.69
N THR A 110 -11.35 -1.64 -0.61
CA THR A 110 -10.10 -1.14 -1.17
C THR A 110 -10.40 0.07 -2.04
N GLN A 111 -9.69 1.17 -1.83
CA GLN A 111 -9.78 2.35 -2.68
C GLN A 111 -8.54 2.41 -3.56
N ILE A 112 -8.72 2.71 -4.83
CA ILE A 112 -7.65 2.95 -5.79
C ILE A 112 -7.73 4.40 -6.25
N VAL A 113 -6.62 5.13 -6.13
CA VAL A 113 -6.49 6.54 -6.53
C VAL A 113 -5.24 6.75 -7.37
N TRP A 114 -5.21 7.84 -8.12
CA TRP A 114 -3.98 8.32 -8.75
C TRP A 114 -3.22 9.22 -7.79
N ASP A 115 -1.93 8.95 -7.59
CA ASP A 115 -1.01 9.79 -6.85
C ASP A 115 -0.27 10.72 -7.85
N PRO A 116 -0.53 12.04 -7.86
CA PRO A 116 0.15 12.97 -8.76
C PRO A 116 1.58 13.30 -8.32
N ASP A 117 1.89 13.19 -7.02
CA ASP A 117 3.21 13.51 -6.48
C ASP A 117 4.20 12.36 -6.74
N TRP A 118 3.68 11.14 -6.85
CA TRP A 118 4.36 9.98 -7.41
C TRP A 118 3.48 9.33 -8.47
N PRO A 119 3.53 9.80 -9.73
CA PRO A 119 2.68 9.36 -10.84
C PRO A 119 2.49 7.84 -10.83
N SER A 120 1.39 7.34 -10.28
CA SER A 120 1.09 5.91 -10.17
C SER A 120 -0.28 5.71 -9.54
N LEU A 121 -0.81 4.51 -9.69
CA LEU A 121 -1.95 4.07 -8.91
C LEU A 121 -1.51 3.64 -7.50
N LEU A 122 -2.21 4.17 -6.52
CA LEU A 122 -2.11 3.82 -5.11
C LEU A 122 -3.38 3.07 -4.72
N PHE A 123 -3.23 2.00 -3.94
CA PHE A 123 -4.36 1.37 -3.26
C PHE A 123 -4.24 1.48 -1.74
N GLU A 124 -5.38 1.55 -1.07
CA GLU A 124 -5.49 1.57 0.38
C GLU A 124 -6.70 0.76 0.86
N GLU A 125 -6.52 0.05 1.97
CA GLU A 125 -7.55 -0.83 2.55
C GLU A 125 -8.26 -0.15 3.72
N PHE A 126 -9.60 -0.20 3.72
CA PHE A 126 -10.46 0.39 4.73
C PHE A 126 -11.46 -0.65 5.25
N ASP A 127 -12.14 -0.33 6.35
CA ASP A 127 -13.25 -1.12 6.92
C ASP A 127 -12.90 -2.59 7.19
N ARG A 128 -11.63 -2.86 7.49
CA ARG A 128 -11.14 -4.20 7.83
C ARG A 128 -11.43 -4.54 9.29
N PRO A 129 -11.89 -5.77 9.60
CA PRO A 129 -12.02 -6.22 11.00
C PRO A 129 -10.65 -6.27 11.71
N ASP A 130 -9.56 -6.41 10.95
CA ASP A 130 -8.18 -6.50 11.41
C ASP A 130 -7.37 -5.24 11.05
N VAL A 131 -7.82 -4.07 11.53
CA VAL A 131 -7.27 -2.72 11.19
C VAL A 131 -5.73 -2.63 11.24
N ASN A 132 -5.09 -3.28 12.20
CA ASN A 132 -3.61 -3.30 12.33
C ASN A 132 -2.88 -3.96 11.15
N PHE A 133 -3.61 -4.65 10.28
CA PHE A 133 -3.12 -5.34 9.09
C PHE A 133 -3.73 -4.75 7.81
N GLN A 134 -4.14 -3.48 7.85
CA GLN A 134 -4.43 -2.68 6.67
C GLN A 134 -3.16 -2.44 5.87
N HIS A 135 -3.26 -2.57 4.56
CA HIS A 135 -2.16 -2.32 3.65
C HIS A 135 -2.45 -1.13 2.75
N ARG A 136 -1.40 -0.34 2.53
CA ARG A 136 -1.33 0.71 1.53
C ARG A 136 -0.16 0.41 0.61
N GLY A 137 -0.34 0.54 -0.69
CA GLY A 137 0.66 0.13 -1.67
C GLY A 137 0.40 0.68 -3.05
N ARG A 138 1.21 0.23 -4.02
CA ARG A 138 1.17 0.71 -5.40
C ARG A 138 0.79 -0.39 -6.37
N ILE A 139 0.25 0.01 -7.52
CA ILE A 139 -0.17 -0.90 -8.58
C ILE A 139 0.83 -0.85 -9.75
N TYR A 140 1.24 -2.02 -10.20
CA TYR A 140 2.15 -2.24 -11.32
C TYR A 140 1.32 -2.83 -12.46
N VAL A 141 1.39 -2.21 -13.64
CA VAL A 141 0.58 -2.57 -14.81
C VAL A 141 1.53 -2.88 -15.97
N PRO A 142 1.97 -4.14 -16.12
CA PRO A 142 2.86 -4.51 -17.20
C PRO A 142 2.12 -4.46 -18.55
N ALA A 143 2.72 -3.81 -19.55
CA ALA A 143 2.10 -3.64 -20.87
C ALA A 143 1.79 -4.96 -21.62
N SER A 144 2.51 -6.04 -21.30
CA SER A 144 2.39 -7.35 -21.95
C SER A 144 1.66 -8.40 -21.11
N SER A 145 0.93 -7.98 -20.07
CA SER A 145 0.29 -8.89 -19.12
C SER A 145 -1.21 -8.63 -19.01
N MET A 146 -2.00 -9.70 -18.99
CA MET A 146 -3.42 -9.65 -18.61
C MET A 146 -3.64 -9.53 -17.11
N PHE A 147 -2.55 -9.49 -16.32
CA PHE A 147 -2.55 -9.35 -14.88
C PHE A 147 -1.79 -8.10 -14.43
N ILE A 148 -2.30 -7.46 -13.40
CA ILE A 148 -1.68 -6.35 -12.68
C ILE A 148 -1.23 -6.82 -11.29
N HIS A 149 -0.34 -6.04 -10.67
CA HIS A 149 0.16 -6.35 -9.34
C HIS A 149 -0.15 -5.23 -8.36
N LEU A 150 -0.80 -5.55 -7.24
CA LEU A 150 -0.91 -4.65 -6.09
C LEU A 150 0.15 -5.08 -5.08
N VAL A 151 1.12 -4.21 -4.81
CA VAL A 151 2.26 -4.50 -3.94
C VAL A 151 2.28 -3.50 -2.79
N SER A 152 2.33 -4.02 -1.57
CA SER A 152 2.53 -3.24 -0.34
C SER A 152 3.70 -3.78 0.46
N LEU A 153 4.39 -2.87 1.14
CA LEU A 153 5.54 -3.17 1.97
C LEU A 153 5.40 -2.43 3.30
N THR A 154 5.40 -3.17 4.40
CA THR A 154 5.29 -2.58 5.74
C THR A 154 6.32 -3.23 6.65
N LYS A 155 7.30 -2.46 7.12
CA LYS A 155 8.39 -2.93 8.01
C LYS A 155 9.10 -4.19 7.48
N GLY A 156 9.33 -4.25 6.16
CA GLY A 156 9.96 -5.40 5.50
C GLY A 156 9.00 -6.56 5.16
N ALA A 157 7.76 -6.55 5.66
CA ALA A 157 6.74 -7.52 5.27
C ALA A 157 6.08 -7.09 3.95
N MET A 158 6.29 -7.89 2.91
CA MET A 158 5.71 -7.67 1.58
C MET A 158 4.41 -8.47 1.43
N ARG A 159 3.39 -7.83 0.87
CA ARG A 159 2.19 -8.49 0.33
C ARG A 159 2.13 -8.20 -1.16
N MET A 160 1.96 -9.26 -1.94
CA MET A 160 1.78 -9.18 -3.38
C MET A 160 0.41 -9.77 -3.73
N VAL A 161 -0.36 -9.02 -4.51
CA VAL A 161 -1.60 -9.50 -5.09
C VAL A 161 -1.45 -9.41 -6.60
N MET A 162 -1.69 -10.53 -7.29
CA MET A 162 -1.70 -10.60 -8.75
C MET A 162 -3.12 -10.89 -9.19
N VAL A 163 -3.74 -9.98 -9.92
CA VAL A 163 -5.14 -10.09 -10.36
C VAL A 163 -5.26 -9.71 -11.83
N SER A 164 -6.29 -10.23 -12.50
CA SER A 164 -6.60 -9.84 -13.86
C SER A 164 -6.77 -8.33 -13.98
N GLN A 165 -6.54 -7.81 -15.19
CA GLN A 165 -7.04 -6.48 -15.56
C GLN A 165 -8.55 -6.40 -15.32
N LEU A 166 -9.06 -5.19 -15.10
CA LEU A 166 -10.48 -4.95 -14.93
C LEU A 166 -11.21 -5.30 -16.23
N ASP A 167 -12.13 -6.25 -16.15
CA ASP A 167 -12.93 -6.71 -17.29
C ASP A 167 -14.31 -6.03 -17.33
N GLN A 168 -15.14 -6.41 -18.31
CA GLN A 168 -16.52 -5.89 -18.43
C GLN A 168 -17.44 -6.30 -17.29
N THR A 169 -17.02 -7.23 -16.42
CA THR A 169 -17.80 -7.68 -15.28
C THR A 169 -17.52 -6.84 -14.02
N ASP A 170 -16.61 -5.87 -14.09
CA ASP A 170 -16.13 -5.06 -12.96
C ASP A 170 -15.38 -5.86 -11.89
N TYR A 171 -14.79 -7.01 -12.28
CA TYR A 171 -14.01 -7.85 -11.38
C TYR A 171 -12.54 -7.85 -11.76
N MET A 172 -11.69 -7.88 -10.74
CA MET A 172 -10.29 -8.31 -10.85
C MET A 172 -10.10 -9.54 -9.98
N ARG A 173 -9.70 -10.66 -10.61
CA ARG A 173 -9.62 -11.98 -9.96
C ARG A 173 -8.18 -12.50 -10.00
N GLY A 174 -7.74 -13.14 -8.93
CA GLY A 174 -6.42 -13.77 -8.91
C GLY A 174 -5.99 -14.23 -7.52
N ILE A 175 -4.72 -14.02 -7.20
CA ILE A 175 -4.08 -14.56 -5.99
C ILE A 175 -3.46 -13.47 -5.12
N ILE A 176 -3.59 -13.62 -3.81
CA ILE A 176 -2.82 -12.89 -2.81
C ILE A 176 -1.75 -13.81 -2.24
N SER A 177 -0.54 -13.29 -2.04
CA SER A 177 0.56 -13.92 -1.32
C SER A 177 1.06 -13.00 -0.20
N THR A 178 1.11 -13.52 1.02
CA THR A 178 1.46 -12.75 2.23
C THR A 178 1.95 -13.68 3.34
N LEU A 179 2.42 -13.10 4.44
CA LEU A 179 2.64 -13.82 5.69
C LEU A 179 1.36 -13.81 6.54
N ASN A 180 1.05 -14.95 7.16
CA ASN A 180 -0.02 -15.10 8.14
C ASN A 180 0.58 -15.53 9.50
N ARG A 181 0.06 -14.99 10.60
CA ARG A 181 0.48 -15.39 11.95
C ARG A 181 -0.27 -16.64 12.37
N GLN A 182 0.47 -17.70 12.68
CA GLN A 182 -0.05 -18.93 13.27
C GLN A 182 0.67 -19.19 14.60
N GLY A 183 0.00 -18.84 15.71
CA GLY A 183 0.61 -18.85 17.03
C GLY A 183 1.85 -17.94 17.10
N ALA A 184 3.00 -18.51 17.45
CA ALA A 184 4.28 -17.80 17.56
C ALA A 184 5.03 -17.65 16.23
N MET A 185 4.56 -18.26 15.14
CA MET A 185 5.27 -18.28 13.86
C MET A 185 4.53 -17.46 12.79
N LEU A 186 5.29 -16.99 11.79
CA LEU A 186 4.76 -16.46 10.54
C LEU A 186 4.93 -17.53 9.46
N VAL A 187 3.83 -17.85 8.78
CA VAL A 187 3.82 -18.81 7.66
C VAL A 187 3.47 -18.08 6.37
N PRO A 188 4.13 -18.39 5.24
CA PRO A 188 3.71 -17.90 3.94
C PRO A 188 2.37 -18.53 3.57
N VAL A 189 1.45 -17.72 3.07
CA VAL A 189 0.14 -18.16 2.60
C VAL A 189 -0.18 -17.56 1.26
N ALA A 190 -0.89 -18.32 0.44
CA ALA A 190 -1.51 -17.84 -0.78
C ALA A 190 -2.99 -18.24 -0.82
N SER A 191 -3.85 -17.35 -1.31
CA SER A 191 -5.27 -17.63 -1.46
C SER A 191 -5.85 -16.92 -2.69
N PRO A 192 -7.00 -17.35 -3.21
CA PRO A 192 -7.75 -16.53 -4.15
C PRO A 192 -8.16 -15.20 -3.49
N ILE A 193 -8.24 -14.16 -4.30
CA ILE A 193 -8.71 -12.83 -3.92
C ILE A 193 -9.42 -12.20 -5.11
N VAL A 194 -10.46 -11.43 -4.82
CA VAL A 194 -11.27 -10.75 -5.82
C VAL A 194 -11.53 -9.31 -5.40
N TYR A 195 -11.42 -8.40 -6.35
CA TYR A 195 -11.84 -7.01 -6.22
C TYR A 195 -13.05 -6.79 -7.11
N VAL A 196 -14.17 -6.37 -6.54
CA VAL A 196 -15.39 -6.02 -7.27
C VAL A 196 -15.51 -4.50 -7.27
N LYS A 197 -15.37 -3.86 -8.43
CA LYS A 197 -15.52 -2.41 -8.53
C LYS A 197 -16.97 -2.04 -8.23
N THR A 198 -17.17 -1.10 -7.33
CA THR A 198 -18.51 -0.63 -6.96
C THR A 198 -18.45 0.76 -6.35
N GLU A 199 -19.41 1.61 -6.68
CA GLU A 199 -19.51 2.95 -6.10
C GLU A 199 -20.03 2.93 -4.66
N THR A 200 -20.87 1.94 -4.33
CA THR A 200 -21.51 1.83 -3.01
C THR A 200 -21.21 0.47 -2.39
N ILE A 201 -20.76 0.50 -1.13
CA ILE A 201 -20.54 -0.69 -0.31
C ILE A 201 -21.30 -0.49 1.00
N SER A 202 -22.34 -1.27 1.21
CA SER A 202 -23.13 -1.24 2.44
C SER A 202 -22.34 -1.90 3.59
N PRO A 203 -22.48 -1.41 4.84
CA PRO A 203 -21.75 -1.98 5.99
C PRO A 203 -21.97 -3.48 6.20
N ASP A 204 -23.14 -4.02 5.83
CA ASP A 204 -23.45 -5.45 5.95
C ASP A 204 -22.69 -6.33 4.93
N GLN A 205 -22.04 -5.73 3.94
CA GLN A 205 -21.20 -6.42 2.95
C GLN A 205 -19.76 -6.63 3.42
N LEU A 206 -19.38 -6.00 4.54
CA LEU A 206 -18.00 -5.90 5.04
C LEU A 206 -17.81 -6.73 6.33
N GLY A 207 -16.56 -7.02 6.66
CA GLY A 207 -16.18 -7.72 7.88
C GLY A 207 -15.98 -9.22 7.72
N GLU A 208 -16.25 -9.96 8.82
CA GLU A 208 -16.25 -11.42 8.85
C GLU A 208 -17.58 -11.95 8.29
N ILE A 209 -17.52 -12.59 7.12
CA ILE A 209 -18.68 -13.15 6.41
C ILE A 209 -18.70 -14.66 6.64
N THR A 210 -19.61 -15.10 7.52
CA THR A 210 -19.86 -16.51 7.83
C THR A 210 -21.07 -17.05 7.05
N SER A 211 -21.29 -18.36 7.08
CA SER A 211 -22.45 -19.01 6.45
C SER A 211 -23.83 -18.48 6.90
N ALA A 212 -23.90 -17.78 8.04
CA ALA A 212 -25.12 -17.11 8.48
C ALA A 212 -25.41 -15.79 7.75
N SER A 213 -24.42 -15.20 7.08
CA SER A 213 -24.59 -13.98 6.29
C SER A 213 -25.28 -14.26 4.96
N LYS A 214 -26.22 -13.39 4.57
CA LYS A 214 -26.89 -13.43 3.26
C LYS A 214 -25.91 -13.30 2.08
N HIS A 215 -24.71 -12.75 2.31
CA HIS A 215 -23.69 -12.54 1.28
C HIS A 215 -22.75 -13.74 1.08
N TYR A 216 -22.75 -14.70 2.03
CA TYR A 216 -21.77 -15.79 2.06
C TYR A 216 -21.78 -16.63 0.78
N ALA A 217 -22.95 -17.12 0.37
CA ALA A 217 -23.08 -17.98 -0.80
C ALA A 217 -22.53 -17.31 -2.07
N LYS A 218 -22.89 -16.04 -2.29
CA LYS A 218 -22.41 -15.25 -3.43
C LYS A 218 -20.90 -15.04 -3.39
N TYR A 219 -20.33 -14.71 -2.24
CA TYR A 219 -18.89 -14.48 -2.12
C TYR A 219 -18.08 -15.77 -2.27
N ALA A 220 -18.59 -16.88 -1.72
CA ALA A 220 -17.99 -18.19 -1.89
C ALA A 220 -17.97 -18.62 -3.36
N GLU A 221 -19.06 -18.39 -4.09
CA GLU A 221 -19.15 -18.65 -5.54
C GLU A 221 -18.13 -17.83 -6.33
N ILE A 222 -18.05 -16.50 -6.09
CA ILE A 222 -17.07 -15.61 -6.74
C ILE A 222 -15.61 -16.10 -6.51
N LEU A 223 -15.31 -16.57 -5.29
CA LEU A 223 -13.99 -17.10 -4.97
C LEU A 223 -13.72 -18.46 -5.64
N ALA A 224 -14.73 -19.34 -5.72
CA ALA A 224 -14.61 -20.62 -6.40
C ALA A 224 -14.40 -20.44 -7.91
N GLU A 225 -15.14 -19.52 -8.55
CA GLU A 225 -14.98 -19.18 -9.96
C GLU A 225 -13.57 -18.67 -10.29
N THR A 226 -12.94 -17.92 -9.38
CA THR A 226 -11.57 -17.42 -9.55
C THR A 226 -10.58 -18.56 -9.76
N VAL A 227 -10.77 -19.70 -9.09
CA VAL A 227 -9.92 -20.89 -9.27
C VAL A 227 -10.39 -21.71 -10.47
N HIS A 228 -11.69 -21.95 -10.60
CA HIS A 228 -12.25 -22.81 -11.66
C HIS A 228 -12.03 -22.26 -13.07
N GLN A 229 -12.12 -20.94 -13.25
CA GLN A 229 -11.94 -20.29 -14.56
C GLN A 229 -10.46 -19.99 -14.87
N GLY A 230 -9.53 -20.38 -14.00
CA GLY A 230 -8.09 -20.28 -14.27
C GLY A 230 -7.46 -18.90 -14.01
N TYR A 231 -8.16 -17.96 -13.38
CA TYR A 231 -7.56 -16.70 -12.90
C TYR A 231 -6.50 -16.96 -11.81
N ALA A 232 -6.64 -18.07 -11.11
CA ALA A 232 -5.67 -18.58 -10.15
C ALA A 232 -5.52 -20.09 -10.33
N ARG A 233 -4.28 -20.58 -10.44
CA ARG A 233 -3.98 -22.01 -10.37
C ARG A 233 -3.06 -22.28 -9.18
N LEU A 234 -3.59 -22.98 -8.18
CA LEU A 234 -2.82 -23.47 -7.04
C LEU A 234 -2.26 -24.85 -7.38
N VAL A 235 -0.94 -24.95 -7.49
CA VAL A 235 -0.26 -26.21 -7.79
C VAL A 235 0.13 -26.87 -6.48
N ALA A 236 -0.41 -28.07 -6.22
CA ALA A 236 0.05 -28.89 -5.11
C ALA A 236 1.44 -29.47 -5.45
N GLY A 237 2.25 -29.71 -4.42
CA GLY A 237 3.49 -30.49 -4.57
C GLY A 237 3.20 -31.92 -5.04
N PRO A 238 4.22 -32.63 -5.53
CA PRO A 238 4.11 -34.04 -5.92
C PRO A 238 3.70 -34.95 -4.76
#